data_AF-A0A3D2KN84-F1
#
_entry.id   AF-A0A3D2KN84-F1
#
_cell.length_a   1.000
_cell.length_b   1.000
_cell.length_c   1.000
_cell.angle_alpha   90.00
_cell.angle_beta   90.00
_cell.angle_gamma   90.00
#
_symmetry.space_group_name_H-M   'P 1'
#
loop_
_entity.id
_entity.type
_entity.pdbx_description
1 polymer ?
#
loop_
_entity_poly.entity_id
_entity_poly.type
_entity_poly.pdbx_seq_one_letter_code
_entity_poly.pdbx_strand_id
1 'polypeptide(L)'
;MNIPSAPYSLNTTVRVGAEDLLPVHVDFELLNFQGTVTYTAEYGEGKVAVDADVRGEPQSFEIRLPDSPYFDNEQFIMTLRAMPLADGWSATLNNIITATASKRAVRVEVVRREDLTVPAGTYSCWVVELVGASQRVWIAVDWPYPIVKFVSDSSRLAALLESYEPGE
;
A
#
# COMPACT_ATOMS: atom_id res chain seq x y z
N MET A 1 -12.74 -9.02 -32.22
CA MET A 1 -11.29 -9.31 -32.21
C MET A 1 -10.88 -9.41 -30.75
N ASN A 2 -10.56 -10.61 -30.28
CA ASN A 2 -10.19 -10.84 -28.88
C ASN A 2 -8.69 -10.49 -28.78
N ILE A 3 -8.37 -9.31 -28.25
CA ILE A 3 -6.98 -8.94 -27.97
C ILE A 3 -6.58 -9.78 -26.76
N PRO A 4 -5.57 -10.67 -26.85
CA PRO A 4 -5.10 -11.38 -25.68
C PRO A 4 -4.73 -10.34 -24.61
N SER A 5 -5.25 -10.48 -23.40
CA SER A 5 -4.81 -9.66 -22.27
C SER A 5 -3.30 -9.85 -22.16
N ALA A 6 -2.54 -8.76 -22.28
CA ALA A 6 -1.12 -8.81 -22.03
C ALA A 6 -0.87 -9.38 -20.63
N PRO A 7 0.20 -10.17 -20.42
CA PRO A 7 0.54 -10.63 -19.09
C PRO A 7 0.71 -9.40 -18.19
N TYR A 8 -0.03 -9.35 -17.09
CA TYR A 8 0.12 -8.36 -16.04
C TYR A 8 0.26 -9.11 -14.72
N SER A 9 1.38 -8.95 -14.04
CA SER A 9 1.56 -9.43 -12.67
C SER A 9 2.37 -8.40 -11.89
N LEU A 10 1.96 -8.16 -10.65
CA LEU A 10 2.68 -7.35 -9.69
C LEU A 10 2.85 -8.18 -8.43
N ASN A 11 4.09 -8.47 -8.06
CA ASN A 11 4.45 -9.13 -6.82
C ASN A 11 5.28 -8.17 -6.00
N THR A 12 4.87 -7.95 -4.76
CA THR A 12 5.63 -7.14 -3.82
C THR A 12 5.72 -7.88 -2.49
N THR A 13 6.91 -7.85 -1.89
CA THR A 13 7.15 -8.33 -0.54
C THR A 13 7.79 -7.19 0.24
N VAL A 14 7.16 -6.79 1.34
CA VAL A 14 7.72 -5.81 2.26
C VAL A 14 8.02 -6.49 3.58
N ARG A 15 9.26 -6.37 4.06
CA ARG A 15 9.63 -6.76 5.43
C ARG A 15 9.63 -5.51 6.30
N VAL A 16 9.03 -5.61 7.47
CA VAL A 16 8.84 -4.49 8.39
C VAL A 16 9.43 -4.80 9.76
N GLY A 17 9.75 -3.75 10.52
CA GLY A 17 10.10 -3.86 11.93
C GLY A 17 8.93 -4.42 12.74
N ALA A 18 9.22 -5.36 13.65
CA ALA A 18 8.18 -6.04 14.43
C ALA A 18 7.46 -5.12 15.42
N GLU A 19 8.11 -4.05 15.88
CA GLU A 19 7.59 -3.16 16.92
C GLU A 19 6.88 -1.92 16.34
N ASP A 20 7.36 -1.42 15.20
CA ASP A 20 6.97 -0.13 14.65
C ASP A 20 6.36 -0.20 13.24
N LEU A 21 6.42 -1.38 12.60
CA LEU A 21 6.00 -1.64 11.23
C LEU A 21 6.70 -0.75 10.19
N LEU A 22 7.83 -0.12 10.54
CA LEU A 22 8.62 0.65 9.58
C LEU A 22 9.24 -0.30 8.55
N PRO A 23 9.30 0.09 7.27
CA PRO A 23 9.92 -0.73 6.23
C PRO A 23 11.38 -0.99 6.56
N VAL A 24 11.81 -2.23 6.36
CA VAL A 24 13.22 -2.64 6.41
C VAL A 24 13.69 -3.01 5.00
N HIS A 25 12.85 -3.73 4.25
CA HIS A 25 13.19 -4.25 2.93
C HIS A 25 11.97 -4.31 2.02
N VAL A 26 12.16 -4.08 0.72
CA VAL A 26 11.15 -4.32 -0.32
C VAL A 26 11.76 -5.13 -1.45
N ASP A 27 11.08 -6.22 -1.83
CA ASP A 27 11.24 -6.89 -3.12
C ASP A 27 10.04 -6.52 -4.01
N PHE A 28 10.30 -6.07 -5.23
CA PHE A 28 9.26 -5.68 -6.18
C PHE A 28 9.50 -6.31 -7.55
N GLU A 29 8.45 -6.84 -8.15
CA GLU A 29 8.43 -7.35 -9.52
C GLU A 29 7.13 -6.96 -10.22
N LEU A 30 7.23 -6.26 -11.34
CA LEU A 30 6.13 -5.95 -12.25
C LEU A 30 6.44 -6.52 -13.63
N LEU A 31 5.57 -7.39 -14.14
CA LEU A 31 5.55 -7.81 -15.54
C LEU A 31 4.35 -7.17 -16.22
N ASN A 32 4.58 -6.50 -17.34
CA ASN A 32 3.51 -6.00 -18.22
C ASN A 32 3.90 -6.11 -19.70
N PHE A 33 3.05 -5.59 -20.60
CA PHE A 33 3.30 -5.61 -22.05
C PHE A 33 4.58 -4.88 -22.50
N GLN A 34 5.14 -4.01 -21.64
CA GLN A 34 6.37 -3.26 -21.92
C GLN A 34 7.63 -3.98 -21.40
N GLY A 35 7.49 -5.12 -20.73
CA GLY A 35 8.58 -5.90 -20.15
C GLY A 35 8.50 -5.99 -18.63
N THR A 36 9.59 -6.47 -18.03
CA THR A 36 9.73 -6.64 -16.58
C THR A 36 10.41 -5.43 -15.96
N VAL A 37 9.94 -5.04 -14.78
CA VAL A 37 10.62 -4.12 -13.86
C VAL A 37 10.79 -4.85 -12.54
N THR A 38 12.02 -4.90 -12.02
CA THR A 38 12.30 -5.40 -10.67
C THR A 38 13.05 -4.36 -9.87
N TYR A 39 12.86 -4.35 -8.56
CA TYR A 39 13.78 -3.65 -7.67
C TYR A 39 13.83 -4.27 -6.28
N THR A 40 14.96 -4.09 -5.62
CA THR A 40 15.11 -4.24 -4.17
C THR A 40 15.30 -2.88 -3.53
N ALA A 41 14.71 -2.65 -2.37
CA ALA A 41 14.90 -1.44 -1.59
C ALA A 41 15.30 -1.77 -0.14
N GLU A 42 16.41 -1.23 0.33
CA GLU A 42 16.94 -1.43 1.68
C GLU A 42 16.84 -0.14 2.50
N TYR A 43 16.08 -0.18 3.59
CA TYR A 43 15.86 0.95 4.48
C TYR A 43 16.86 0.96 5.63
N GLY A 44 17.52 2.10 5.86
CA GLY A 44 18.49 2.24 6.95
C GLY A 44 19.22 3.59 6.93
N GLU A 45 19.83 3.97 8.07
CA GLU A 45 20.70 5.17 8.17
C GLU A 45 20.07 6.48 7.63
N GLY A 46 18.74 6.64 7.74
CA GLY A 46 18.04 7.83 7.24
C GLY A 46 17.92 7.92 5.72
N LYS A 47 18.12 6.80 5.01
CA LYS A 47 17.92 6.67 3.57
C LYS A 47 17.29 5.32 3.21
N VAL A 48 16.85 5.20 1.96
CA VAL A 48 16.59 3.92 1.32
C VAL A 48 17.47 3.81 0.08
N ALA A 49 18.22 2.73 -0.03
CA ALA A 49 19.00 2.39 -1.22
C ALA A 49 18.16 1.48 -2.12
N VAL A 50 18.07 1.80 -3.40
CA VAL A 50 17.28 1.05 -4.38
C VAL A 50 18.17 0.59 -5.52
N ASP A 51 18.11 -0.71 -5.81
CA ASP A 51 18.71 -1.33 -6.99
C ASP A 51 17.57 -1.87 -7.86
N ALA A 52 17.47 -1.38 -9.09
CA ALA A 52 16.38 -1.72 -10.01
C ALA A 52 16.92 -2.25 -11.34
N ASP A 53 16.18 -3.16 -11.95
CA ASP A 53 16.31 -3.49 -13.37
C ASP A 53 15.02 -3.03 -14.06
N VAL A 54 15.14 -2.07 -14.97
CA VAL A 54 14.01 -1.59 -15.78
C VAL A 54 14.21 -2.06 -17.20
N ARG A 55 13.59 -3.20 -17.53
CA ARG A 55 13.56 -3.77 -18.89
C ARG A 55 14.96 -4.10 -19.42
N GLY A 56 15.80 -4.67 -18.56
CA GLY A 56 17.18 -5.06 -18.85
C GLY A 56 18.20 -3.95 -18.63
N GLU A 57 17.78 -2.78 -18.14
CA GLU A 57 18.64 -1.64 -17.86
C GLU A 57 18.78 -1.45 -16.33
N PRO A 58 19.93 -1.82 -15.74
CA PRO A 58 20.19 -1.63 -14.32
C PRO A 58 20.27 -0.14 -13.94
N GLN A 59 19.71 0.20 -12.80
CA GLN A 59 19.80 1.53 -12.18
C GLN A 59 19.89 1.40 -10.66
N SER A 60 20.65 2.30 -10.05
CA SER A 60 20.73 2.40 -8.59
C SER A 60 20.57 3.84 -8.16
N PHE A 61 19.85 4.07 -7.06
CA PHE A 61 19.65 5.39 -6.49
C PHE A 61 19.36 5.33 -4.99
N GLU A 62 19.46 6.48 -4.33
CA GLU A 62 19.14 6.62 -2.92
C GLU A 62 18.05 7.67 -2.71
N ILE A 63 17.15 7.42 -1.76
CA ILE A 63 16.15 8.39 -1.31
C ILE A 63 16.44 8.72 0.15
N ARG A 64 16.73 9.99 0.45
CA ARG A 64 16.80 10.46 1.84
C ARG A 64 15.43 10.36 2.51
N LEU A 65 15.34 9.73 3.68
CA LEU A 65 14.09 9.56 4.41
C LEU A 65 13.71 10.85 5.16
N PRO A 66 12.41 11.12 5.31
CA PRO A 66 11.92 12.16 6.22
C PRO A 66 12.00 11.65 7.67
N ASP A 67 11.60 12.50 8.61
CA ASP A 67 11.44 12.09 10.01
C ASP A 67 10.38 10.97 10.13
N SER A 68 10.62 10.06 11.08
CA SER A 68 9.73 8.95 11.40
C SER A 68 8.38 9.45 11.97
N PRO A 69 7.24 8.77 11.71
CA PRO A 69 7.13 7.54 10.90
C PRO A 69 7.06 7.79 9.40
N TYR A 70 7.58 6.83 8.65
CA TYR A 70 7.47 6.70 7.20
C TYR A 70 7.17 5.25 6.83
N PHE A 71 6.45 5.05 5.74
CA PHE A 71 6.09 3.74 5.24
C PHE A 71 6.34 3.67 3.75
N ASP A 72 6.77 2.50 3.27
CA ASP A 72 6.88 2.27 1.83
C ASP A 72 5.48 2.21 1.20
N ASN A 73 5.37 2.73 -0.03
CA ASN A 73 4.14 2.73 -0.81
C ASN A 73 3.51 1.33 -0.93
N GLU A 74 4.34 0.29 -1.06
CA GLU A 74 3.88 -1.08 -1.23
C GLU A 74 3.27 -1.69 0.06
N GLN A 75 3.56 -1.14 1.24
CA GLN A 75 2.92 -1.53 2.51
C GLN A 75 1.88 -0.53 3.02
N PHE A 76 1.84 0.69 2.47
CA PHE A 76 1.18 1.84 3.08
C PHE A 76 -0.29 1.56 3.44
N ILE A 77 -1.05 1.05 2.47
CA ILE A 77 -2.48 0.75 2.64
C ILE A 77 -2.70 -0.36 3.67
N MET A 78 -1.88 -1.41 3.64
CA MET A 78 -1.97 -2.52 4.61
C MET A 78 -1.66 -2.07 6.04
N THR A 79 -0.75 -1.11 6.19
CA THR A 79 -0.33 -0.59 7.50
C THR A 79 -1.46 0.19 8.21
N LEU A 80 -2.40 0.78 7.45
CA LEU A 80 -3.49 1.58 8.02
C LEU A 80 -4.37 0.80 9.00
N ARG A 81 -4.50 -0.52 8.85
CA ARG A 81 -5.30 -1.37 9.75
C ARG A 81 -4.71 -1.52 11.15
N ALA A 82 -3.43 -1.18 11.34
CA ALA A 82 -2.75 -1.19 12.62
C ALA A 82 -2.84 0.17 13.35
N MET A 83 -3.39 1.19 12.70
CA MET A 83 -3.59 2.50 13.31
C MET A 83 -4.74 2.46 14.32
N PRO A 84 -4.79 3.36 15.32
CA PRO A 84 -5.86 3.43 16.30
C PRO A 84 -7.11 4.11 15.71
N LEU A 85 -7.66 3.51 14.65
CA LEU A 85 -8.80 4.04 13.90
C LEU A 85 -10.03 4.15 14.79
N ALA A 86 -10.63 5.34 14.81
CA ALA A 86 -11.85 5.68 15.53
C ALA A 86 -12.55 6.86 14.85
N ASP A 87 -13.77 7.16 15.24
CA ASP A 87 -14.52 8.31 14.72
C ASP A 87 -13.70 9.62 14.85
N GLY A 88 -13.51 10.31 13.72
CA GLY A 88 -12.76 11.56 13.65
C GLY A 88 -11.24 11.42 13.77
N TRP A 89 -10.70 10.19 13.85
CA TRP A 89 -9.26 9.98 13.84
C TRP A 89 -8.64 10.50 12.54
N SER A 90 -7.51 11.20 12.68
CA SER A 90 -6.71 11.63 11.53
C SER A 90 -5.22 11.69 11.88
N ALA A 91 -4.39 11.47 10.86
CA ALA A 91 -2.93 11.60 10.96
C ALA A 91 -2.34 12.01 9.62
N THR A 92 -1.12 12.56 9.63
CA THR A 92 -0.32 12.74 8.42
C THR A 92 0.84 11.77 8.48
N LEU A 93 0.93 10.87 7.49
CA LEU A 93 1.95 9.83 7.40
C LEU A 93 2.84 10.08 6.19
N ASN A 94 4.14 9.83 6.33
CA ASN A 94 5.07 9.92 5.20
C ASN A 94 5.01 8.64 4.37
N ASN A 95 4.67 8.76 3.08
CA ASN A 95 4.71 7.68 2.10
C ASN A 95 5.98 7.81 1.24
N ILE A 96 6.78 6.74 1.19
CA ILE A 96 7.99 6.64 0.38
C ILE A 96 7.66 5.83 -0.87
N ILE A 97 7.77 6.45 -2.04
CA ILE A 97 7.44 5.83 -3.32
C ILE A 97 8.74 5.45 -4.01
N THR A 98 9.30 4.31 -3.60
CA THR A 98 10.57 3.74 -4.08
C THR A 98 10.61 3.62 -5.59
N ALA A 99 9.53 3.11 -6.20
CA ALA A 99 9.39 2.98 -7.66
C ALA A 99 9.58 4.28 -8.47
N THR A 100 9.45 5.46 -7.85
CA THR A 100 9.59 6.77 -8.52
C THR A 100 10.59 7.69 -7.84
N ALA A 101 11.38 7.18 -6.90
CA ALA A 101 12.30 7.96 -6.07
C ALA A 101 11.64 9.21 -5.40
N SER A 102 10.35 9.11 -5.05
CA SER A 102 9.57 10.25 -4.55
C SER A 102 9.01 10.03 -3.15
N LYS A 103 8.55 11.11 -2.52
CA LYS A 103 8.02 11.12 -1.14
C LYS A 103 6.77 11.98 -1.09
N ARG A 104 5.78 11.58 -0.29
CA ARG A 104 4.54 12.34 -0.10
C ARG A 104 4.10 12.27 1.36
N ALA A 105 3.74 13.42 1.93
CA ALA A 105 2.98 13.44 3.17
C ALA A 105 1.51 13.19 2.81
N VAL A 106 0.94 12.10 3.33
CA VAL A 106 -0.44 11.69 3.07
C VAL A 106 -1.25 11.91 4.33
N ARG A 107 -2.27 12.77 4.25
CA ARG A 107 -3.24 12.93 5.32
C ARG A 107 -4.28 11.82 5.22
N VAL A 108 -4.45 11.09 6.32
CA VAL A 108 -5.33 9.94 6.46
C VAL A 108 -6.42 10.30 7.46
N GLU A 109 -7.68 10.07 7.10
CA GLU A 109 -8.82 10.43 7.95
C GLU A 109 -9.88 9.32 7.98
N VAL A 110 -10.37 8.99 9.17
CA VAL A 110 -11.62 8.23 9.32
C VAL A 110 -12.77 9.20 9.11
N VAL A 111 -13.45 9.07 7.97
CA VAL A 111 -14.52 10.00 7.58
C VAL A 111 -15.91 9.55 8.01
N ARG A 112 -16.10 8.24 8.22
CA ARG A 112 -17.34 7.65 8.77
C ARG A 112 -17.15 6.17 9.11
N ARG A 113 -18.16 5.61 9.74
CA ARG A 113 -18.39 4.17 9.88
C ARG A 113 -19.58 3.73 9.03
N GLU A 114 -19.49 2.60 8.34
CA GLU A 114 -20.61 2.01 7.62
C GLU A 114 -20.50 0.48 7.56
N ASP A 115 -21.65 -0.20 7.48
CA ASP A 115 -21.69 -1.63 7.21
C ASP A 115 -21.58 -1.87 5.70
N LEU A 116 -20.69 -2.78 5.31
CA LEU A 116 -20.39 -3.09 3.91
C LEU A 116 -20.47 -4.59 3.67
N THR A 117 -21.24 -4.97 2.65
CA THR A 117 -21.30 -6.35 2.16
C THR A 117 -20.43 -6.52 0.92
N VAL A 118 -19.52 -7.48 0.98
CA VAL A 118 -18.60 -7.92 -0.09
C VAL A 118 -18.72 -9.44 -0.25
N PRO A 119 -18.09 -10.07 -1.26
CA PRO A 119 -18.15 -11.53 -1.40
C PRO A 119 -17.69 -12.29 -0.14
N ALA A 120 -16.70 -11.75 0.59
CA ALA A 120 -16.23 -12.33 1.85
C ALA A 120 -17.19 -12.17 3.05
N GLY A 121 -18.37 -11.55 2.88
CA GLY A 121 -19.36 -11.35 3.95
C GLY A 121 -19.69 -9.88 4.24
N THR A 122 -20.32 -9.65 5.38
CA THR A 122 -20.73 -8.31 5.85
C THR A 122 -19.85 -7.87 7.02
N TYR A 123 -19.32 -6.65 6.93
CA TYR A 123 -18.38 -6.09 7.90
C TYR A 123 -18.83 -4.69 8.32
N SER A 124 -18.77 -4.38 9.61
CA SER A 124 -18.78 -2.99 10.07
C SER A 124 -17.40 -2.40 9.82
N CYS A 125 -17.31 -1.30 9.07
CA CYS A 125 -16.04 -0.76 8.58
C CYS A 125 -15.84 0.69 8.98
N TRP A 126 -14.60 1.04 9.32
CA TRP A 126 -14.09 2.40 9.18
C TRP A 126 -13.88 2.71 7.71
N VAL A 127 -14.41 3.85 7.25
CA VAL A 127 -14.09 4.40 5.94
C VAL A 127 -12.96 5.40 6.12
N VAL A 128 -11.79 5.06 5.59
CA VAL A 128 -10.57 5.83 5.68
C VAL A 128 -10.31 6.50 4.33
N GLU A 129 -10.11 7.82 4.33
CA GLU A 129 -9.76 8.61 3.15
C GLU A 129 -8.29 9.00 3.18
N LEU A 130 -7.61 8.86 2.04
CA LEU A 130 -6.27 9.41 1.80
C LEU A 130 -6.45 10.74 1.07
N VAL A 131 -6.46 11.83 1.83
CA VAL A 131 -6.78 13.18 1.35
C VAL A 131 -5.78 13.59 0.27
N GLY A 132 -6.31 14.02 -0.88
CA GLY A 132 -5.51 14.43 -2.04
C GLY A 132 -4.96 13.28 -2.91
N ALA A 133 -5.11 12.02 -2.49
CA ALA A 133 -4.78 10.85 -3.31
C ALA A 133 -6.00 10.30 -4.09
N SER A 134 -7.20 10.81 -3.81
CA SER A 134 -8.48 10.29 -4.34
C SER A 134 -8.62 8.78 -4.13
N GLN A 135 -8.25 8.33 -2.93
CA GLN A 135 -8.25 6.94 -2.51
C GLN A 135 -9.03 6.78 -1.21
N ARG A 136 -9.77 5.68 -1.11
CA ARG A 136 -10.53 5.30 0.09
C ARG A 136 -10.33 3.82 0.40
N VAL A 137 -10.23 3.52 1.69
CA VAL A 137 -10.02 2.18 2.24
C VAL A 137 -11.12 1.89 3.25
N TRP A 138 -11.74 0.74 3.16
CA TRP A 138 -12.68 0.24 4.16
C TRP A 138 -11.96 -0.81 4.99
N ILE A 139 -11.85 -0.57 6.29
CA ILE A 139 -11.13 -1.44 7.23
C ILE A 139 -12.14 -1.91 8.26
N ALA A 140 -12.25 -3.22 8.45
CA ALA A 140 -13.17 -3.79 9.42
C ALA A 140 -12.84 -3.31 10.84
N VAL A 141 -13.88 -3.02 11.61
CA VAL A 141 -13.75 -2.56 13.01
C VAL A 141 -13.32 -3.70 13.93
N ASP A 142 -13.77 -4.92 13.65
CA ASP A 142 -13.50 -6.09 14.49
C ASP A 142 -12.20 -6.78 14.10
N TRP A 143 -11.50 -7.33 15.10
CA TRP A 143 -10.29 -8.12 14.88
C TRP A 143 -10.59 -9.27 13.92
N PRO A 144 -9.73 -9.54 12.92
CA PRO A 144 -8.36 -9.04 12.77
C PRO A 144 -8.22 -7.75 11.96
N TYR A 145 -9.27 -6.97 11.74
CA TYR A 145 -9.26 -5.70 11.00
C TYR A 145 -8.91 -5.82 9.50
N PRO A 146 -9.45 -6.80 8.73
CA PRO A 146 -9.14 -6.91 7.30
C PRO A 146 -9.48 -5.63 6.52
N ILE A 147 -8.75 -5.39 5.43
CA ILE A 147 -9.16 -4.42 4.41
C ILE A 147 -10.28 -5.05 3.59
N VAL A 148 -11.48 -4.49 3.71
CA VAL A 148 -12.71 -5.01 3.11
C VAL A 148 -12.90 -4.49 1.69
N LYS A 149 -12.47 -3.26 1.43
CA LYS A 149 -12.57 -2.62 0.11
C LYS A 149 -11.49 -1.55 -0.05
N PHE A 150 -11.03 -1.39 -1.28
CA PHE A 150 -10.17 -0.29 -1.70
C PHE A 150 -10.75 0.37 -2.95
N VAL A 151 -10.73 1.69 -3.01
CA VAL A 151 -11.12 2.46 -4.20
C VAL A 151 -10.03 3.48 -4.49
N SER A 152 -9.64 3.56 -5.75
CA SER A 152 -8.82 4.64 -6.29
C SER A 152 -9.52 5.26 -7.48
N ASP A 153 -10.00 6.49 -7.31
CA ASP A 153 -10.78 7.17 -8.35
C ASP A 153 -9.88 7.59 -9.53
N SER A 154 -8.61 7.89 -9.27
CA SER A 154 -7.61 8.27 -10.29
C SER A 154 -7.34 7.14 -11.28
N SER A 155 -7.28 5.89 -10.81
CA SER A 155 -7.11 4.71 -11.65
C SER A 155 -8.42 4.00 -12.02
N ARG A 156 -9.57 4.51 -11.56
CA ARG A 156 -10.89 3.87 -11.69
C ARG A 156 -10.89 2.42 -11.20
N LEU A 157 -10.15 2.15 -10.13
CA LEU A 157 -10.03 0.83 -9.53
C LEU A 157 -10.94 0.71 -8.32
N ALA A 158 -11.65 -0.41 -8.23
CA ALA A 158 -12.29 -0.86 -7.00
C ALA A 158 -11.90 -2.32 -6.75
N ALA A 159 -11.35 -2.61 -5.58
CA ALA A 159 -11.07 -3.95 -5.11
C ALA A 159 -11.99 -4.27 -3.93
N LEU A 160 -12.56 -5.48 -3.92
CA LEU A 160 -13.43 -5.98 -2.87
C LEU A 160 -12.80 -7.24 -2.28
N LEU A 161 -12.90 -7.41 -0.96
CA LEU A 161 -12.44 -8.62 -0.30
C LEU A 161 -13.30 -9.82 -0.75
N GLU A 162 -12.65 -10.78 -1.40
CA GLU A 162 -13.30 -11.97 -1.96
C GLU A 162 -13.43 -13.10 -0.94
N SER A 163 -12.35 -13.37 -0.22
CA SER A 163 -12.27 -14.32 0.88
C SER A 163 -11.27 -13.82 1.91
N TYR A 164 -11.37 -14.30 3.15
CA TYR A 164 -10.43 -13.96 4.21
C TYR A 164 -10.32 -15.10 5.21
N GLU A 165 -9.10 -15.60 5.37
CA GLU A 165 -8.74 -16.59 6.39
C GLU A 165 -7.66 -15.95 7.26
N PRO A 166 -7.92 -15.68 8.54
CA PRO A 166 -6.87 -15.20 9.44
C PRO A 166 -5.79 -16.27 9.59
N GLY A 167 -4.53 -15.84 9.62
CA GLY A 167 -3.43 -16.73 10.01
C GLY A 167 -3.60 -17.22 11.45
N GLU A 168 -3.16 -18.46 11.71
CA GLU A 168 -3.09 -19.06 13.05
C GLU A 168 -2.08 -18.34 13.96
#